data_AF-A0A1G2QHX7-F1
#
_entry.id   AF-A0A1G2QHX7-F1
#
_cell.length_a   1.000
_cell.length_b   1.000
_cell.length_c   1.000
_cell.angle_alpha   90.00
_cell.angle_beta   90.00
_cell.angle_gamma   90.00
#
_symmetry.space_group_name_H-M   'P 1'
#
loop_
_entity.id
_entity.type
_entity.pdbx_description
1 polymer ?
#
loop_
_entity_poly.entity_id
_entity_poly.type
_entity_poly.pdbx_seq_one_letter_code
_entity_poly.pdbx_strand_id
1 'polypeptide(L)'
;MANVVGDEVLGKIARQQHDWFRRVKEGSLDPAEVLLVHQIIQDFGDGKIPNLLGLRRGTHELRPVKYVIDCDADPFLPDGWKVEDHQQGGILKWTESLIALYLDQRQQSGRCIGHDLRRALRNQKVLNANVLDFLLQHPELIPEEWKGKEVFFWGTIYLISDDNLCVRSLSWHGDEWRWSHFWPDFIWPNNYLAAVRAS
;
A
#
# COMPACT_ATOMS: atom_id res chain seq x y z
N MET A 1 37.89 -19.74 -25.37
CA MET A 1 37.61 -18.34 -25.76
C MET A 1 36.75 -17.73 -24.68
N ALA A 2 37.38 -17.07 -23.70
CA ALA A 2 36.67 -16.37 -22.64
C ALA A 2 35.84 -15.23 -23.25
N ASN A 3 34.64 -15.05 -22.71
CA ASN A 3 33.56 -14.29 -23.33
C ASN A 3 33.89 -12.79 -23.30
N VAL A 4 34.48 -12.26 -24.37
CA VAL A 4 34.94 -10.85 -24.53
C VAL A 4 33.83 -9.84 -24.15
N VAL A 5 32.57 -10.23 -24.30
CA VAL A 5 31.39 -9.45 -23.92
C VAL A 5 31.28 -9.25 -22.39
N GLY A 6 31.73 -10.21 -21.59
CA GLY A 6 31.71 -10.14 -20.12
C GLY A 6 32.68 -9.09 -19.57
N ASP A 7 33.90 -9.03 -20.10
CA ASP A 7 34.94 -8.10 -19.64
C ASP A 7 34.59 -6.65 -19.96
N GLU A 8 33.93 -6.39 -21.08
CA GLU A 8 33.51 -5.03 -21.46
C GLU A 8 32.37 -4.52 -20.56
N VAL A 9 31.42 -5.40 -20.21
CA VAL A 9 30.31 -5.08 -19.30
C VAL A 9 30.84 -4.85 -17.88
N LEU A 10 31.70 -5.72 -17.38
CA LEU A 10 32.34 -5.58 -16.07
C LEU A 10 33.19 -4.30 -16.00
N GLY A 11 33.92 -3.98 -17.06
CA GLY A 11 34.70 -2.74 -17.14
C GLY A 11 33.84 -1.48 -17.09
N LYS A 12 32.63 -1.50 -17.68
CA LYS A 12 31.68 -0.36 -17.60
C LYS A 12 31.15 -0.17 -16.18
N ILE A 13 30.85 -1.26 -15.47
CA ILE A 13 30.38 -1.22 -14.08
C ILE A 13 31.47 -0.67 -13.15
N ALA A 14 32.70 -1.16 -13.27
CA ALA A 14 33.82 -0.71 -12.43
C ALA A 14 34.10 0.80 -12.60
N ARG A 15 34.05 1.31 -13.84
CA ARG A 15 34.21 2.75 -14.11
C ARG A 15 33.08 3.58 -13.53
N GLN A 16 31.84 3.08 -13.59
CA GLN A 16 30.69 3.78 -13.06
C GLN A 16 30.69 3.81 -11.52
N GLN A 17 31.08 2.72 -10.86
CA GLN A 17 31.28 2.69 -9.42
C GLN A 17 32.38 3.67 -8.99
N HIS A 18 33.51 3.68 -9.70
CA HIS A 18 34.61 4.61 -9.43
C HIS A 18 34.18 6.08 -9.58
N ASP A 19 33.35 6.40 -10.57
CA ASP A 19 32.79 7.74 -10.76
C ASP A 19 31.87 8.17 -9.60
N TRP A 20 30.99 7.28 -9.15
CA TRP A 20 30.12 7.54 -7.99
C TRP A 20 30.93 7.81 -6.72
N PHE A 21 31.92 6.97 -6.40
CA PHE A 21 32.78 7.19 -5.23
C PHE A 21 33.54 8.52 -5.30
N ARG A 22 33.99 8.92 -6.50
CA ARG A 22 34.63 10.21 -6.70
C ARG A 22 33.67 11.36 -6.40
N ARG A 23 32.46 11.31 -6.95
CA ARG A 23 31.45 12.36 -6.78
C ARG A 23 30.96 12.51 -5.34
N VAL A 24 30.85 11.40 -4.61
CA VAL A 24 30.58 11.40 -3.17
C VAL A 24 31.70 12.10 -2.41
N LYS A 25 32.96 11.77 -2.72
CA LYS A 25 34.13 12.42 -2.10
C LYS A 25 34.20 13.91 -2.41
N GLU A 26 33.77 14.31 -3.60
CA GLU A 26 33.71 15.71 -4.05
C GLU A 26 32.44 16.45 -3.53
N GLY A 27 31.53 15.76 -2.84
CA GLY A 27 30.30 16.33 -2.30
C GLY A 27 29.21 16.64 -3.34
N SER A 28 29.38 16.18 -4.58
CA SER A 28 28.43 16.41 -5.69
C SER A 28 27.38 15.30 -5.84
N LEU A 29 27.41 14.30 -4.95
CA LEU A 29 26.47 13.19 -4.89
C LEU A 29 26.31 12.75 -3.43
N ASP A 30 25.07 12.57 -2.98
CA ASP A 30 24.78 12.18 -1.61
C ASP A 30 25.18 10.70 -1.38
N PRO A 31 26.01 10.39 -0.36
CA PRO A 31 26.32 9.02 0.02
C PRO A 31 25.08 8.13 0.23
N ALA A 32 23.97 8.68 0.73
CA ALA A 32 22.72 7.96 0.95
C ALA A 32 22.07 7.51 -0.38
N GLU A 33 22.14 8.34 -1.42
CA GLU A 33 21.67 7.97 -2.76
C GLU A 33 22.51 6.85 -3.38
N VAL A 34 23.83 6.88 -3.17
CA VAL A 34 24.74 5.83 -3.67
C VAL A 34 24.53 4.51 -2.93
N LEU A 35 24.35 4.56 -1.61
CA LEU A 35 24.02 3.38 -0.80
C LEU A 35 22.67 2.79 -1.19
N LEU A 36 21.67 3.62 -1.46
CA LEU A 36 20.37 3.18 -1.94
C LEU A 36 20.51 2.47 -3.30
N VAL A 37 21.22 3.06 -4.26
CA VAL A 37 21.47 2.42 -5.56
C VAL A 37 22.28 1.13 -5.42
N HIS A 38 23.26 1.08 -4.51
CA HIS A 38 24.06 -0.11 -4.27
C HIS A 38 23.24 -1.23 -3.61
N GLN A 39 22.42 -0.91 -2.61
CA GLN A 39 21.49 -1.86 -1.99
C GLN A 39 20.51 -2.40 -3.02
N ILE A 40 19.94 -1.51 -3.82
CA ILE A 40 19.05 -1.85 -4.92
C ILE A 40 19.79 -2.77 -5.93
N ILE A 41 21.08 -2.54 -6.25
CA ILE A 41 21.90 -3.44 -7.08
C ILE A 41 22.21 -4.79 -6.44
N GLN A 42 22.42 -4.85 -5.12
CA GLN A 42 22.63 -6.11 -4.42
C GLN A 42 21.34 -6.94 -4.36
N ASP A 43 20.20 -6.28 -4.16
CA ASP A 43 18.88 -6.90 -4.24
C ASP A 43 18.53 -7.30 -5.70
N PHE A 44 19.25 -6.77 -6.71
CA PHE A 44 19.08 -7.09 -8.15
C PHE A 44 19.84 -8.30 -8.68
N GLY A 45 20.58 -9.04 -7.85
CA GLY A 45 21.13 -10.34 -8.26
C GLY A 45 20.10 -11.26 -8.94
N ASP A 46 18.81 -11.04 -8.65
CA ASP A 46 17.69 -11.89 -9.05
C ASP A 46 16.82 -11.36 -10.23
N GLY A 47 17.16 -10.21 -10.82
CA GLY A 47 16.78 -9.89 -12.21
C GLY A 47 15.60 -8.96 -12.48
N LYS A 48 15.88 -8.05 -13.44
CA LYS A 48 14.98 -7.25 -14.31
C LYS A 48 14.20 -6.08 -13.67
N ILE A 49 14.80 -4.88 -13.66
CA ILE A 49 14.01 -3.64 -13.76
C ILE A 49 13.74 -3.32 -15.24
N PRO A 50 12.48 -3.11 -15.64
CA PRO A 50 12.14 -2.41 -16.88
C PRO A 50 12.74 -1.00 -16.92
N ASN A 51 13.19 -0.53 -18.09
CA ASN A 51 13.56 0.86 -18.36
C ASN A 51 14.85 1.40 -17.70
N LEU A 52 15.76 0.53 -17.22
CA LEU A 52 17.09 0.93 -16.72
C LEU A 52 17.91 1.73 -17.74
N LEU A 53 17.75 1.41 -19.03
CA LEU A 53 18.34 2.14 -20.15
C LEU A 53 17.85 3.60 -20.22
N GLY A 54 16.62 3.86 -19.80
CA GLY A 54 16.04 5.19 -19.74
C GLY A 54 16.66 6.05 -18.66
N LEU A 55 16.85 5.49 -17.46
CA LEU A 55 17.58 6.15 -16.37
C LEU A 55 19.02 6.48 -16.78
N ARG A 56 19.72 5.52 -17.41
CA ARG A 56 21.11 5.71 -17.88
C ARG A 56 21.22 6.78 -18.98
N ARG A 57 20.20 6.92 -19.82
CA ARG A 57 20.14 7.92 -20.89
C ARG A 57 19.61 9.28 -20.41
N GLY A 58 19.26 9.42 -19.14
CA GLY A 58 18.65 10.64 -18.59
C GLY A 58 17.23 10.90 -19.14
N THR A 59 16.58 9.90 -19.74
CA THR A 59 15.21 10.04 -20.26
C THR A 59 14.15 9.66 -19.24
N HIS A 60 14.56 9.15 -18.09
CA HIS A 60 13.70 8.82 -16.96
C HIS A 60 14.33 9.38 -15.69
N GLU A 61 13.50 9.77 -14.74
CA GLU A 61 13.91 10.26 -13.42
C GLU A 61 13.55 9.23 -12.35
N LEU A 62 14.42 9.08 -11.35
CA LEU A 62 14.07 8.39 -10.12
C LEU A 62 13.23 9.33 -9.27
N ARG A 63 12.01 8.90 -8.94
CA ARG A 63 11.19 9.57 -7.94
C ARG A 63 11.15 8.69 -6.69
N PRO A 64 11.66 9.15 -5.54
CA PRO A 64 11.55 8.39 -4.31
C PRO A 64 10.06 8.20 -3.99
N VAL A 65 9.64 6.95 -3.82
CA VAL A 65 8.32 6.63 -3.31
C VAL A 65 8.42 6.69 -1.78
N LYS A 66 7.77 7.68 -1.18
CA LYS A 66 7.90 7.93 0.27
C LYS A 66 7.31 6.79 1.11
N TYR A 67 6.19 6.22 0.66
CA TYR A 67 5.51 5.16 1.40
C TYR A 67 5.04 4.04 0.46
N VAL A 68 5.28 2.81 0.90
CA VAL A 68 4.93 1.58 0.20
C VAL A 68 4.29 0.64 1.22
N ILE A 69 3.17 0.04 0.84
CA ILE A 69 2.39 -0.87 1.67
C ILE A 69 2.38 -2.24 0.99
N ASP A 70 2.73 -3.28 1.73
CA ASP A 70 2.56 -4.66 1.29
C ASP A 70 1.15 -5.14 1.64
N CYS A 71 0.27 -5.17 0.64
CA CYS A 71 -1.10 -5.64 0.83
C CYS A 71 -1.22 -7.17 0.77
N ASP A 72 -0.12 -7.92 0.61
CA ASP A 72 -0.12 -9.38 0.59
C ASP A 72 0.36 -9.99 1.90
N ALA A 73 0.96 -9.17 2.77
CA ALA A 73 1.36 -9.56 4.11
C ALA A 73 0.16 -10.01 4.96
N ASP A 74 0.40 -10.91 5.91
CA ASP A 74 -0.63 -11.36 6.84
C ASP A 74 -1.20 -10.18 7.63
N PRO A 75 -2.54 -10.00 7.67
CA PRO A 75 -3.16 -8.92 8.42
C PRO A 75 -2.88 -8.98 9.93
N PHE A 76 -2.89 -7.81 10.57
CA PHE A 76 -2.92 -7.75 12.02
C PHE A 76 -4.12 -8.53 12.57
N LEU A 77 -3.85 -9.42 13.53
CA LEU A 77 -4.83 -10.27 14.19
C LEU A 77 -5.02 -9.80 15.64
N PRO A 78 -6.17 -9.19 15.99
CA PRO A 78 -6.53 -8.97 17.38
C PRO A 78 -6.69 -10.28 18.15
N ASP A 79 -6.51 -10.23 19.48
CA ASP A 79 -6.59 -11.40 20.34
C ASP A 79 -7.91 -12.17 20.17
N GLY A 80 -7.80 -13.46 19.88
CA GLY A 80 -8.94 -14.37 19.69
C GLY A 80 -9.61 -14.30 18.31
N TRP A 81 -9.16 -13.43 17.41
CA TRP A 81 -9.72 -13.32 16.06
C TRP A 81 -9.02 -14.26 15.09
N LYS A 82 -9.70 -14.57 13.98
CA LYS A 82 -9.13 -15.26 12.82
C LYS A 82 -9.41 -14.46 11.55
N VAL A 83 -8.55 -14.57 10.55
CA VAL A 83 -8.86 -14.08 9.21
C VAL A 83 -9.73 -15.12 8.51
N GLU A 84 -10.92 -14.71 8.07
CA GLU A 84 -11.83 -15.52 7.25
C GLU A 84 -11.53 -15.35 5.76
N ASP A 85 -11.30 -14.09 5.34
CA ASP A 85 -11.06 -13.74 3.94
C ASP A 85 -10.08 -12.57 3.90
N HIS A 86 -9.07 -12.65 3.04
CA HIS A 86 -8.09 -11.59 2.83
C HIS A 86 -7.80 -11.46 1.34
N GLN A 87 -8.16 -10.29 0.79
CA GLN A 87 -7.92 -9.94 -0.59
C GLN A 87 -6.54 -9.29 -0.69
N GLN A 88 -5.61 -10.07 -1.22
CA GLN A 88 -4.28 -9.63 -1.60
C GLN A 88 -4.36 -8.51 -2.65
N GLY A 89 -3.47 -7.52 -2.51
CA GLY A 89 -3.48 -6.29 -3.31
C GLY A 89 -2.14 -5.96 -3.97
N GLY A 90 -1.13 -6.80 -3.74
CA GLY A 90 0.26 -6.58 -4.12
C GLY A 90 0.88 -5.39 -3.40
N ILE A 91 1.96 -4.88 -4.00
CA ILE A 91 2.63 -3.69 -3.51
C ILE A 91 1.84 -2.43 -3.90
N LEU A 92 1.34 -1.73 -2.88
CA LEU A 92 0.60 -0.48 -3.02
C LEU A 92 1.52 0.71 -2.75
N LYS A 93 1.73 1.54 -3.76
CA LYS A 93 2.51 2.79 -3.64
C LYS A 93 1.58 3.91 -3.23
N TRP A 94 1.84 4.53 -2.08
CA TRP A 94 0.98 5.59 -1.55
C TRP A 94 1.02 6.84 -2.44
N THR A 95 -0.16 7.39 -2.72
CA THR A 95 -0.37 8.71 -3.35
C THR A 95 -1.60 9.36 -2.72
N GLU A 96 -1.66 10.70 -2.68
CA GLU A 96 -2.81 11.42 -2.08
C GLU A 96 -4.17 11.02 -2.69
N SER A 97 -4.20 10.71 -3.98
CA SER A 97 -5.41 10.28 -4.69
C SER A 97 -5.61 8.76 -4.73
N LEU A 98 -4.89 7.98 -3.93
CA LEU A 98 -4.90 6.52 -4.01
C LEU A 98 -6.23 5.90 -3.55
N ILE A 99 -6.88 6.51 -2.57
CA ILE A 99 -8.07 5.95 -1.91
C ILE A 99 -9.28 6.80 -2.24
N ALA A 100 -10.34 6.13 -2.68
CA ALA A 100 -11.68 6.69 -2.78
C ALA A 100 -12.59 6.07 -1.72
N LEU A 101 -13.57 6.84 -1.25
CA LEU A 101 -14.60 6.35 -0.34
C LEU A 101 -15.86 6.01 -1.14
N TYR A 102 -16.20 4.73 -1.16
CA TYR A 102 -17.37 4.21 -1.85
C TYR A 102 -18.60 4.23 -0.93
N LEU A 103 -19.70 4.79 -1.44
CA LEU A 103 -21.02 4.81 -0.82
C LEU A 103 -22.02 4.10 -1.73
N ASP A 104 -22.60 2.99 -1.27
CA ASP A 104 -23.65 2.30 -2.03
C ASP A 104 -24.97 3.10 -1.94
N GLN A 105 -25.70 3.19 -3.05
CA GLN A 105 -26.96 3.92 -3.12
C GLN A 105 -27.99 3.42 -2.09
N ARG A 106 -27.96 2.13 -1.73
CA ARG A 106 -28.86 1.55 -0.73
C ARG A 106 -28.61 2.10 0.67
N GLN A 107 -27.37 2.52 0.98
CA GLN A 107 -27.03 3.14 2.27
C GLN A 107 -27.73 4.48 2.45
N GLN A 108 -27.94 5.22 1.35
CA GLN A 108 -28.67 6.50 1.38
C GLN A 108 -30.14 6.31 1.77
N SER A 109 -30.72 5.15 1.46
CA SER A 109 -32.10 4.81 1.83
C SER A 109 -32.24 4.12 3.20
N GLY A 110 -31.11 3.85 3.88
CA GLY A 110 -31.10 3.12 5.16
C GLY A 110 -31.46 1.64 5.06
N ARG A 111 -31.39 1.04 3.85
CA ARG A 111 -31.78 -0.35 3.58
C ARG A 111 -30.61 -1.26 3.19
N CYS A 112 -29.37 -0.80 3.40
CA CYS A 112 -28.20 -1.58 3.03
C CYS A 112 -27.80 -2.50 4.17
N ILE A 113 -27.90 -3.81 3.97
CA ILE A 113 -27.30 -4.81 4.86
C ILE A 113 -25.87 -5.05 4.39
N GLY A 114 -24.93 -5.35 5.30
CA GLY A 114 -23.52 -5.51 4.93
C GLY A 114 -23.25 -6.62 3.91
N HIS A 115 -24.02 -7.72 3.92
CA HIS A 115 -23.95 -8.74 2.86
C HIS A 115 -24.28 -8.20 1.46
N ASP A 116 -25.25 -7.29 1.40
CA ASP A 116 -25.63 -6.61 0.18
C ASP A 116 -24.55 -5.65 -0.31
N LEU A 117 -23.90 -4.95 0.63
CA LEU A 117 -22.75 -4.08 0.37
C LEU A 117 -21.55 -4.90 -0.11
N ARG A 118 -21.21 -6.00 0.58
CA ARG A 118 -20.13 -6.93 0.19
C ARG A 118 -20.29 -7.43 -1.25
N ARG A 119 -21.53 -7.74 -1.65
CA ARG A 119 -21.84 -8.15 -3.03
C ARG A 119 -21.60 -7.03 -4.04
N ALA A 120 -21.98 -5.78 -3.74
CA ALA A 120 -21.71 -4.64 -4.63
C ALA A 120 -20.21 -4.34 -4.74
N LEU A 121 -19.47 -4.52 -3.64
CA LEU A 121 -18.03 -4.30 -3.57
C LEU A 121 -17.20 -5.33 -4.35
N ARG A 122 -17.76 -6.48 -4.76
CA ARG A 122 -17.06 -7.47 -5.60
C ARG A 122 -16.56 -6.89 -6.93
N ASN A 123 -17.20 -5.82 -7.41
CA ASN A 123 -16.80 -5.13 -8.65
C ASN A 123 -15.83 -3.96 -8.38
N GLN A 124 -15.47 -3.73 -7.12
CA GLN A 124 -14.57 -2.66 -6.70
C GLN A 124 -13.23 -3.24 -6.26
N LYS A 125 -12.17 -2.44 -6.36
CA LYS A 125 -10.85 -2.78 -5.79
C LYS A 125 -10.81 -2.35 -4.33
N VAL A 126 -11.44 -3.12 -3.45
CA VAL A 126 -11.47 -2.82 -2.01
C VAL A 126 -10.07 -2.87 -1.40
N LEU A 127 -9.80 -1.99 -0.44
CA LEU A 127 -8.56 -1.99 0.33
C LEU A 127 -8.71 -2.89 1.55
N ASN A 128 -7.60 -3.50 1.96
CA ASN A 128 -7.55 -4.50 3.03
C ASN A 128 -6.99 -3.91 4.34
N ALA A 129 -6.96 -4.71 5.40
CA ALA A 129 -6.57 -4.23 6.73
C ALA A 129 -5.11 -3.78 6.84
N ASN A 130 -4.21 -4.19 5.95
CA ASN A 130 -2.82 -3.70 5.96
C ASN A 130 -2.76 -2.20 5.66
N VAL A 131 -3.67 -1.71 4.80
CA VAL A 131 -3.79 -0.28 4.52
C VAL A 131 -4.33 0.48 5.74
N LEU A 132 -5.28 -0.11 6.47
CA LEU A 132 -5.77 0.44 7.73
C LEU A 132 -4.64 0.59 8.76
N ASP A 133 -3.88 -0.48 8.99
CA ASP A 133 -2.82 -0.50 9.99
C ASP A 133 -1.66 0.42 9.61
N PHE A 134 -1.39 0.58 8.32
CA PHE A 134 -0.47 1.58 7.81
C PHE A 134 -0.96 3.01 8.09
N LEU A 135 -2.24 3.31 7.82
CA LEU A 135 -2.83 4.63 8.06
C LEU A 135 -2.83 5.02 9.55
N LEU A 136 -3.04 4.05 10.44
CA LEU A 136 -2.94 4.28 11.89
C LEU A 136 -1.52 4.63 12.34
N GLN A 137 -0.49 4.11 11.66
CA GLN A 137 0.91 4.45 11.91
C GLN A 137 1.32 5.79 11.29
N HIS A 138 0.57 6.25 10.29
CA HIS A 138 0.81 7.48 9.55
C HIS A 138 -0.46 8.36 9.50
N PRO A 139 -0.98 8.81 10.67
CA PRO A 139 -2.23 9.53 10.74
C PRO A 139 -2.21 10.87 9.98
N GLU A 140 -1.03 11.43 9.73
CA GLU A 140 -0.85 12.63 8.90
C GLU A 140 -1.25 12.45 7.43
N LEU A 141 -1.40 11.20 6.98
CA LEU A 141 -1.82 10.84 5.62
C LEU A 141 -3.33 10.70 5.48
N ILE A 142 -4.07 10.62 6.59
CA ILE A 142 -5.51 10.43 6.57
C ILE A 142 -6.17 11.78 6.28
N PRO A 143 -6.99 11.89 5.21
CA PRO A 143 -7.61 13.16 4.89
C PRO A 143 -8.56 13.66 5.99
N GLU A 144 -8.50 14.95 6.31
CA GLU A 144 -9.34 15.58 7.33
C GLU A 144 -10.84 15.43 7.02
N GLU A 145 -11.22 15.36 5.75
CA GLU A 145 -12.61 15.14 5.35
C GLU A 145 -13.14 13.74 5.65
N TRP A 146 -12.29 12.82 6.12
CA TRP A 146 -12.72 11.51 6.64
C TRP A 146 -13.29 11.62 8.05
N LYS A 147 -13.06 12.73 8.76
CA LYS A 147 -13.63 12.93 10.10
C LYS A 147 -15.16 12.96 10.05
N GLY A 148 -15.79 12.29 11.01
CA GLY A 148 -17.24 12.08 11.04
C GLY A 148 -17.76 10.94 10.16
N LYS A 149 -16.87 10.22 9.45
CA LYS A 149 -17.16 8.99 8.73
C LYS A 149 -16.51 7.80 9.44
N GLU A 150 -17.06 6.62 9.18
CA GLU A 150 -16.47 5.33 9.54
C GLU A 150 -16.02 4.67 8.24
N VAL A 151 -14.70 4.45 8.07
CA VAL A 151 -14.13 3.98 6.80
C VAL A 151 -13.69 2.52 6.94
N PHE A 152 -14.32 1.63 6.18
CA PHE A 152 -14.17 0.18 6.29
C PHE A 152 -13.28 -0.42 5.21
N PHE A 153 -12.42 -1.36 5.62
CA PHE A 153 -11.43 -2.02 4.77
C PHE A 153 -11.90 -3.43 4.42
N TRP A 154 -12.88 -3.50 3.52
CA TRP A 154 -13.59 -4.72 3.10
C TRP A 154 -12.72 -5.77 2.41
N GLY A 155 -11.46 -5.45 2.08
CA GLY A 155 -10.49 -6.43 1.62
C GLY A 155 -10.02 -7.40 2.70
N THR A 156 -10.46 -7.27 3.96
CA THR A 156 -10.22 -8.29 4.99
C THR A 156 -11.47 -8.49 5.83
N ILE A 157 -11.89 -9.75 5.97
CA ILE A 157 -12.98 -10.19 6.82
C ILE A 157 -12.39 -11.04 7.93
N TYR A 158 -12.78 -10.72 9.16
CA TYR A 158 -12.35 -11.45 10.34
C TYR A 158 -13.51 -12.25 10.94
N LEU A 159 -13.16 -13.26 11.73
CA LEU A 159 -14.05 -14.07 12.56
C LEU A 159 -13.64 -13.88 14.02
N ILE A 160 -14.52 -13.29 14.84
CA ILE A 160 -14.25 -12.98 16.27
C ILE A 160 -14.63 -14.13 17.21
N SER A 161 -15.65 -14.89 16.83
CA SER A 161 -16.17 -16.08 17.52
C SER A 161 -16.79 -16.99 16.47
N ASP A 162 -17.13 -18.22 16.83
CA ASP A 162 -17.36 -19.34 15.90
C ASP A 162 -18.27 -19.07 14.69
N ASP A 163 -19.11 -18.02 14.69
CA ASP A 163 -19.90 -17.60 13.51
C ASP A 163 -20.00 -16.07 13.28
N ASN A 164 -19.28 -15.23 14.03
CA ASN A 164 -19.44 -13.78 13.93
C ASN A 164 -18.37 -13.12 13.05
N LEU A 165 -18.75 -12.80 11.80
CA LEU A 165 -17.91 -12.06 10.86
C LEU A 165 -17.88 -10.57 11.19
N CYS A 166 -16.74 -9.93 11.00
CA CYS A 166 -16.61 -8.49 11.08
C CYS A 166 -15.62 -7.91 10.07
N VAL A 167 -15.75 -6.62 9.82
CA VAL A 167 -14.82 -5.83 9.01
C VAL A 167 -14.24 -4.73 9.89
N ARG A 168 -12.91 -4.55 9.85
CA ARG A 168 -12.25 -3.46 10.57
C ARG A 168 -12.44 -2.14 9.84
N SER A 169 -12.48 -1.07 10.63
CA SER A 169 -12.70 0.29 10.17
C SER A 169 -11.74 1.27 10.81
N LEU A 170 -11.68 2.48 10.25
CA LEU A 170 -10.95 3.64 10.72
C LEU A 170 -11.95 4.78 11.01
N SER A 171 -11.84 5.41 12.17
CA SER A 171 -12.63 6.60 12.51
C SER A 171 -11.92 7.54 13.47
N TRP A 172 -12.39 8.79 13.46
CA TRP A 172 -11.83 9.86 14.30
C TRP A 172 -12.60 9.98 15.61
N HIS A 173 -11.87 9.94 16.73
CA HIS A 173 -12.42 10.00 18.09
C HIS A 173 -12.12 11.32 18.82
N GLY A 174 -12.12 12.43 18.08
CA GLY A 174 -11.98 13.77 18.66
C GLY A 174 -10.54 14.25 18.75
N ASP A 175 -9.63 13.41 19.24
CA ASP A 175 -8.20 13.68 19.39
C ASP A 175 -7.29 12.74 18.58
N GLU A 176 -7.75 11.53 18.27
CA GLU A 176 -6.97 10.56 17.51
C GLU A 176 -7.81 9.70 16.55
N TRP A 177 -7.12 9.12 15.57
CA TRP A 177 -7.65 8.07 14.71
C TRP A 177 -7.56 6.73 15.43
N ARG A 178 -8.66 5.98 15.46
CA ARG A 178 -8.69 4.62 16.01
C ARG A 178 -9.29 3.67 15.00
N TRP A 179 -9.03 2.39 15.19
CA TRP A 179 -9.79 1.36 14.51
C TRP A 179 -10.94 0.85 15.36
N SER A 180 -11.97 0.39 14.66
CA SER A 180 -13.09 -0.34 15.23
C SER A 180 -13.46 -1.51 14.31
N HIS A 181 -14.60 -2.14 14.54
CA HIS A 181 -15.16 -3.14 13.66
C HIS A 181 -16.67 -3.09 13.62
N PHE A 182 -17.26 -3.67 12.59
CA PHE A 182 -18.70 -3.81 12.47
C PHE A 182 -19.08 -5.10 11.76
N TRP A 183 -20.26 -5.63 12.09
CA TRP A 183 -20.73 -6.90 11.55
C TRP A 183 -21.48 -6.71 10.22
N PRO A 184 -21.20 -7.54 9.20
CA PRO A 184 -21.92 -7.51 7.93
C PRO A 184 -23.42 -7.81 8.03
N ASP A 185 -23.88 -8.44 9.12
CA ASP A 185 -25.29 -8.78 9.33
C ASP A 185 -26.18 -7.58 9.68
N PHE A 186 -25.59 -6.46 10.10
CA PHE A 186 -26.34 -5.25 10.46
C PHE A 186 -26.61 -4.33 9.27
N ILE A 187 -27.37 -3.27 9.56
CA ILE A 187 -27.62 -2.17 8.63
C ILE A 187 -26.39 -1.26 8.60
N TRP A 188 -25.96 -0.91 7.38
CA TRP A 188 -24.83 -0.03 7.12
C TRP A 188 -25.34 1.37 6.76
N PRO A 189 -25.21 2.35 7.68
CA PRO A 189 -25.67 3.72 7.46
C PRO A 189 -24.82 4.45 6.41
N ASN A 190 -25.27 5.64 6.01
CA ASN A 190 -24.67 6.43 4.94
C ASN A 190 -23.28 7.03 5.28
N ASN A 191 -22.88 7.02 6.54
CA ASN A 191 -21.55 7.45 6.99
C ASN A 191 -20.56 6.28 7.12
N TYR A 192 -20.97 5.03 6.81
CA TYR A 192 -20.12 3.84 6.85
C TYR A 192 -19.62 3.56 5.42
N LEU A 193 -18.46 4.09 5.08
CA LEU A 193 -17.95 4.10 3.71
C LEU A 193 -16.94 2.98 3.50
N ALA A 194 -16.92 2.38 2.31
CA ALA A 194 -15.90 1.38 1.98
C ALA A 194 -14.67 2.06 1.37
N ALA A 195 -13.47 1.74 1.88
CA ALA A 195 -12.22 2.16 1.28
C ALA A 195 -11.96 1.33 0.02
N VAL A 196 -11.89 2.00 -1.13
CA VAL A 196 -11.57 1.39 -2.41
C VAL A 196 -10.40 2.12 -3.05
N ARG A 197 -9.63 1.42 -3.87
CA ARG A 197 -8.60 2.05 -4.68
C ARG A 197 -9.26 2.96 -5.71
N ALA A 198 -8.83 4.21 -5.77
CA ALA A 198 -9.25 5.14 -6.80
C ALA A 198 -8.85 4.58 -8.18
N SER A 199 -9.78 4.70 -9.13
CA SER A 199 -9.62 4.25 -10.51
C SER A 199 -8.72 5.16 -11.33
#